data_AF-A0A965TS06-F1
#
_entry.id   AF-A0A965TS06-F1
#
_cell.length_a   1.000
_cell.length_b   1.000
_cell.length_c   1.000
_cell.angle_alpha   90.00
_cell.angle_beta   90.00
_cell.angle_gamma   90.00
#
_symmetry.space_group_name_H-M   'P 1'
#
loop_
_entity.id
_entity.type
_entity.pdbx_description
1 polymer ?
#
loop_
_entity_poly.entity_id
_entity_poly.type
_entity_poly.pdbx_seq_one_letter_code
_entity_poly.pdbx_strand_id
1 'polypeptide(L)' 'LFSFSRHPNYLGELGVWWSIYLLGTTMYGELLNWTIIGPLMLTLLFIGSTWFTEIITSKKYPEYTLYKEEVWPIFPKFKR' A
#
# COMPACT_ATOMS: atom_id res chain seq x y z
N LEU A 1 -13.72 5.92 0.97
CA LEU A 1 -12.33 5.48 1.16
C LEU A 1 -12.08 4.15 0.44
N PHE A 2 -12.82 3.09 0.79
CA PHE A 2 -12.73 1.79 0.09
C PHE A 2 -13.13 1.84 -1.39
N SER A 3 -14.05 2.72 -1.78
CA SER A 3 -14.36 2.98 -3.20
C SER A 3 -13.18 3.48 -4.04
N PHE A 4 -12.13 4.01 -3.41
CA PHE A 4 -10.93 4.53 -4.09
C PHE A 4 -9.76 3.54 -4.04
N SER A 5 -9.61 2.82 -2.93
CA SER A 5 -8.52 1.86 -2.70
C SER A 5 -9.06 0.69 -1.90
N ARG A 6 -8.71 -0.55 -2.25
CA ARG A 6 -9.19 -1.73 -1.49
C ARG A 6 -8.55 -1.82 -0.11
N HIS A 7 -7.35 -1.27 0.07
CA HIS A 7 -6.61 -1.23 1.33
C HIS A 7 -6.14 0.19 1.66
N PRO A 8 -7.07 1.10 1.98
CA PRO A 8 -6.72 2.49 2.20
C PRO A 8 -5.88 2.70 3.47
N ASN A 9 -6.00 1.80 4.44
CA ASN A 9 -5.14 1.77 5.62
C ASN A 9 -3.68 1.50 5.21
N TYR A 10 -3.45 0.60 4.25
CA TYR A 10 -2.10 0.27 3.79
C TYR A 10 -1.50 1.45 3.03
N LEU A 11 -2.31 2.15 2.24
CA LEU A 11 -1.91 3.40 1.60
C LEU A 11 -1.50 4.46 2.64
N GLY A 12 -2.28 4.60 3.72
CA GLY A 12 -1.98 5.52 4.82
C GLY A 12 -0.66 5.19 5.52
N GLU A 13 -0.47 3.93 5.92
CA GLU A 13 0.76 3.47 6.58
C GLU A 13 1.99 3.66 5.68
N LEU A 14 1.91 3.21 4.42
CA LEU A 14 3.00 3.44 3.46
C LEU A 14 3.28 4.93 3.29
N GLY A 15 2.25 5.75 3.15
CA GLY A 15 2.39 7.21 3.04
C GLY A 15 3.12 7.82 4.24
N VAL A 16 2.75 7.45 5.46
CA VAL A 16 3.38 7.95 6.69
C VAL A 16 4.85 7.56 6.74
N TRP A 17 5.17 6.27 6.54
CA TRP A 17 6.53 5.78 6.66
C TRP A 17 7.47 6.28 5.56
N TRP A 18 6.97 6.38 4.33
CA TRP A 18 7.72 7.01 3.23
C TRP A 18 7.90 8.51 3.47
N SER A 19 6.91 9.20 4.04
CA SER A 19 7.05 10.64 4.37
C SER A 19 8.10 10.85 5.46
N ILE A 20 8.10 10.03 6.52
CA ILE A 20 9.12 10.09 7.58
C ILE A 20 10.52 9.86 7.00
N TYR A 21 10.67 8.87 6.12
CA TYR A 21 11.93 8.60 5.44
C TYR A 21 12.40 9.80 4.60
N LEU A 22 11.52 10.37 3.77
CA LEU A 22 11.84 11.51 2.91
C LEU A 22 12.20 12.77 3.70
N LEU A 23 11.49 13.04 4.80
CA LEU A 23 11.81 14.16 5.68
C LEU A 23 13.19 13.96 6.35
N GLY A 24 13.49 12.74 6.79
CA GLY A 24 14.79 12.41 7.38
C GLY A 24 15.95 12.53 6.38
N THR A 25 15.80 12.03 5.16
CA THR A 25 16.85 12.08 4.13
C THR A 25 17.10 13.49 3.62
N THR A 26 16.05 14.31 3.53
CA THR A 26 16.17 15.73 3.16
C THR A 26 16.99 16.51 4.18
N MET A 27 16.83 16.22 5.48
CA MET A 27 17.62 16.86 6.55
C MET A 27 19.07 16.36 6.60
N TYR A 28 19.30 15.09 6.30
CA TYR A 28 20.63 14.49 6.27
C TYR A 28 21.44 14.91 5.02
N GLY A 29 20.78 15.32 3.94
CA GLY A 29 21.43 15.78 2.70
C GLY A 29 21.75 14.65 1.70
N GLU A 30 21.51 13.39 2.07
CA GLU A 30 21.62 12.23 1.18
C GLU A 30 20.28 11.51 1.07
N LEU A 31 19.81 11.37 -0.18
CA LEU A 31 18.50 10.81 -0.52
C LEU A 31 18.44 9.28 -0.37
N LEU A 32 19.60 8.61 -0.47
CA LEU A 32 19.75 7.17 -0.32
C LEU A 32 20.64 6.88 0.88
N ASN A 33 20.06 6.30 1.92
CA ASN A 33 20.80 5.82 3.07
C ASN A 33 20.23 4.48 3.55
N TRP A 34 20.92 3.82 4.49
CA TRP A 34 20.52 2.51 5.02
C TRP A 34 19.09 2.47 5.60
N THR A 35 18.56 3.59 6.08
CA THR A 35 17.23 3.63 6.70
C THR A 35 16.09 3.38 5.71
N ILE A 36 16.35 3.42 4.39
CA ILE A 36 15.38 3.08 3.34
C ILE A 36 14.86 1.64 3.45
N ILE A 37 15.62 0.77 4.10
CA ILE A 37 15.23 -0.62 4.33
C ILE A 37 13.95 -0.71 5.15
N GLY A 38 13.70 0.23 6.07
CA GLY A 38 12.47 0.29 6.86
C GLY A 38 11.20 0.37 5.99
N PRO A 39 10.97 1.48 5.26
CA PRO A 39 9.79 1.62 4.40
C PRO A 39 9.75 0.58 3.27
N LEU A 40 10.90 0.09 2.77
CA LEU A 40 10.94 -1.00 1.78
C LEU A 40 10.44 -2.32 2.35
N MET A 41 10.91 -2.74 3.54
CA MET A 41 10.43 -3.96 4.19
C MET A 41 8.95 -3.88 4.52
N LEU A 42 8.46 -2.73 4.97
CA LEU A 42 7.05 -2.49 5.20
C LEU A 42 6.23 -2.61 3.90
N THR A 43 6.75 -2.09 2.79
CA THR A 43 6.12 -2.22 1.46
C THR A 43 6.01 -3.68 1.04
N LEU A 44 7.07 -4.47 1.20
CA LEU A 44 7.05 -5.90 0.89
C LEU A 44 6.05 -6.67 1.78
N LEU A 45 5.99 -6.34 3.07
CA LEU A 45 5.03 -6.92 4.00
C LEU A 45 3.59 -6.66 3.55
N PHE A 46 3.26 -5.42 3.16
CA PHE A 46 1.92 -5.09 2.71
C PHE A 46 1.55 -5.73 1.36
N ILE A 47 2.52 -5.94 0.45
CA ILE A 47 2.29 -6.70 -0.78
C ILE A 47 1.87 -8.14 -0.43
N GLY A 48 2.64 -8.81 0.44
CA GLY A 48 2.31 -10.17 0.88
C GLY A 48 0.97 -10.25 1.62
N SER A 49 0.72 -9.30 2.53
CA SER A 49 -0.52 -9.21 3.30
C SER A 49 -1.75 -8.96 2.42
N THR A 50 -1.61 -8.09 1.40
CA THR A 50 -2.69 -7.80 0.43
C THR A 50 -3.06 -9.07 -0.32
N TRP A 51 -2.08 -9.77 -0.87
CA TRP A 51 -2.31 -11.01 -1.62
C TRP A 51 -3.00 -12.08 -0.76
N PHE A 52 -2.49 -12.30 0.45
CA PHE A 52 -3.06 -13.30 1.38
C PHE A 52 -4.51 -12.96 1.78
N THR A 53 -4.76 -11.71 2.16
CA THR A 53 -6.08 -11.26 2.60
C THR A 53 -7.10 -11.29 1.47
N GLU A 54 -6.71 -10.90 0.25
CA GLU A 54 -7.60 -10.93 -0.91
C GLU A 54 -7.96 -12.36 -1.34
N ILE A 55 -7.04 -13.32 -1.20
CA ILE A 55 -7.35 -14.74 -1.43
C ILE A 55 -8.42 -15.23 -0.46
N ILE A 56 -8.27 -14.96 0.84
CA ILE A 56 -9.23 -15.38 1.85
C ILE A 56 -10.58 -14.70 1.61
N THR A 57 -10.56 -13.40 1.32
CA THR A 57 -11.78 -12.61 1.11
C THR A 57 -12.52 -13.07 -0.14
N SER A 58 -11.81 -13.35 -1.24
CA SER A 58 -12.41 -13.86 -2.49
C SER A 58 -13.05 -15.25 -2.30
N LYS A 59 -12.50 -16.09 -1.42
CA LYS A 59 -13.09 -17.39 -1.09
C LYS A 59 -14.38 -17.25 -0.26
N LYS A 60 -14.43 -16.26 0.62
CA LYS A 60 -15.57 -16.02 1.51
C LYS A 60 -16.72 -15.27 0.83
N TYR A 61 -16.38 -14.32 -0.05
CA TYR A 61 -17.33 -13.44 -0.72
C TYR A 61 -17.05 -13.46 -2.24
N PRO A 62 -17.78 -14.27 -3.02
CA PRO A 62 -17.59 -14.37 -4.47
C PRO A 62 -17.71 -13.02 -5.19
N GLU A 63 -18.62 -12.14 -4.71
CA GLU A 63 -18.87 -10.79 -5.23
C GLU A 63 -17.65 -9.87 -5.09
N TYR A 64 -16.72 -10.19 -4.17
CA TYR A 64 -15.46 -9.46 -4.03
C TYR A 64 -14.62 -9.50 -5.31
N THR A 65 -14.82 -10.50 -6.16
CA THR A 65 -14.14 -10.59 -7.46
C THR A 65 -14.54 -9.43 -8.38
N LEU A 66 -15.82 -9.07 -8.42
CA LEU A 66 -16.33 -7.93 -9.19
C LEU A 66 -15.75 -6.61 -8.65
N TYR A 67 -15.70 -6.48 -7.33
CA TYR A 67 -15.10 -5.32 -6.68
C TYR A 67 -13.61 -5.14 -7.00
N LYS A 68 -12.84 -6.23 -7.15
CA LYS A 68 -11.42 -6.16 -7.54
C LYS A 68 -11.19 -5.62 -8.95
N GLU A 69 -12.16 -5.76 -9.85
CA GLU A 69 -12.08 -5.25 -11.22
C GLU A 69 -12.26 -3.72 -11.28
N GLU A 70 -13.09 -3.19 -10.38
CA GLU A 70 -13.42 -1.77 -10.33
C GLU A 70 -12.39 -0.94 -9.55
N VAL A 71 -11.91 -1.47 -8.42
CA VAL A 71 -11.10 -0.72 -7.45
C VAL A 71 -9.70 -1.30 -7.34
N TRP A 72 -8.66 -0.47 -7.38
CA TRP A 72 -7.26 -0.89 -7.26
C TRP A 72 -6.83 -1.16 -5.80
N PRO A 73 -5.81 -2.01 -5.58
CA PRO A 73 -5.45 -2.50 -4.24
C PRO A 73 -4.96 -1.39 -3.28
N ILE A 74 -3.95 -0.62 -3.67
CA ILE A 74 -3.32 0.39 -2.80
C ILE A 74 -3.50 1.80 -3.37
N PHE A 75 -3.05 2.05 -4.59
CA PHE A 75 -3.22 3.35 -5.24
C PHE A 75 -4.59 3.48 -5.92
N PRO A 76 -5.23 4.65 -5.87
CA PRO A 76 -6.50 4.86 -6.53
C PRO A 76 -6.34 4.79 -8.06
N LYS A 77 -7.32 4.15 -8.71
CA LYS A 77 -7.42 4.16 -10.17
C LYS A 77 -7.75 5.59 -10.62
N PHE A 78 -6.84 6.24 -11.33
CA PHE A 78 -7.17 7.47 -12.05
C PHE A 78 -8.18 7.09 -13.15
N LYS A 79 -9.47 7.35 -12.93
CA LYS A 79 -10.47 7.25 -14.00
C LYS A 79 -10.14 8.36 -15.01
N ARG A 80 -9.79 7.93 -16.23
CA ARG A 80 -9.59 8.81 -17.38
C ARG A 80 -10.94 9.12 -18.01
#